data_AF-A0A963KW70-F1
#
_entry.id   AF-A0A963KW70-F1
#
_cell.length_a   1.000
_cell.length_b   1.000
_cell.length_c   1.000
_cell.angle_alpha   90.00
_cell.angle_beta   90.00
_cell.angle_gamma   90.00
#
_symmetry.space_group_name_H-M   'P 1'
#
loop_
_entity.id
_entity.type
_entity.pdbx_description
1 polymer ?
#
loop_
_entity_poly.entity_id
_entity_poly.type
_entity_poly.pdbx_seq_one_letter_code
_entity_poly.pdbx_strand_id
1 'polypeptide(L)'
;MSVEGGDLSDIDLRHGFDIHFRVGIPMPDGSLFSHDKALFEVLAPSFGLEPSDFGRTFRTGGEMFRITAINPNRPKYPISAERLADGRGFKSTAENVAAYLNTPSL
;
A
#
# COMPACT_ATOMS: atom_id res chain seq x y z
N MET A 1 -17.23 12.18 -23.60
CA MET A 1 -16.63 11.36 -24.67
C MET A 1 -16.68 9.93 -24.16
N SER A 2 -17.69 9.17 -24.57
CA SER A 2 -17.83 7.77 -24.18
C SER A 2 -17.07 6.95 -25.21
N VAL A 3 -16.12 6.14 -24.75
CA VAL A 3 -15.42 5.19 -25.60
C VAL A 3 -16.30 3.94 -25.71
N GLU A 4 -16.69 3.56 -26.92
CA GLU A 4 -17.29 2.24 -27.18
C GLU A 4 -16.19 1.18 -27.12
N GLY A 5 -16.48 0.04 -26.51
CA GLY A 5 -15.51 -1.02 -26.29
C GLY A 5 -15.07 -1.68 -27.61
N GLY A 6 -13.77 -1.61 -27.91
CA GLY A 6 -13.07 -2.45 -28.88
C GLY A 6 -12.30 -3.57 -28.18
N ASP A 7 -11.96 -4.63 -28.91
CA ASP A 7 -11.12 -5.71 -28.40
C ASP A 7 -9.71 -5.15 -28.11
N LEU A 8 -9.00 -5.69 -27.11
CA LEU A 8 -7.64 -5.24 -26.76
C LEU A 8 -6.67 -5.36 -27.95
N SER A 9 -7.00 -6.18 -28.96
CA SER A 9 -6.25 -6.30 -30.21
C SER A 9 -6.25 -5.04 -31.09
N ASP A 10 -7.18 -4.11 -30.90
CA ASP A 10 -7.33 -2.91 -31.75
C ASP A 10 -6.52 -1.69 -31.29
N ILE A 11 -5.65 -1.85 -30.28
CA ILE A 11 -4.88 -0.73 -29.73
C ILE A 11 -3.59 -0.49 -30.54
N ASP A 12 -3.48 0.70 -31.15
CA ASP A 12 -2.27 1.16 -31.84
C ASP A 12 -1.14 1.47 -30.84
N LEU A 13 -0.13 0.60 -30.78
CA LEU A 13 1.06 0.66 -29.90
C LEU A 13 1.99 1.86 -30.15
N ARG A 14 1.68 2.74 -31.11
CA ARG A 14 2.45 3.99 -31.35
C ARG A 14 2.36 4.99 -30.20
N HIS A 15 1.37 4.84 -29.32
CA HIS A 15 1.31 5.51 -28.02
C HIS A 15 1.66 4.49 -26.93
N GLY A 16 2.70 4.75 -26.14
CA GLY A 16 3.05 3.90 -25.02
C GLY A 16 2.02 4.05 -23.90
N PHE A 17 1.38 2.95 -23.51
CA PHE A 17 0.57 2.85 -22.30
C PHE A 17 0.90 1.52 -21.60
N ASP A 18 0.90 1.54 -20.28
CA ASP A 18 1.09 0.33 -19.46
C ASP A 18 -0.26 -0.15 -18.94
N ILE A 19 -0.62 -1.40 -19.21
CA ILE A 19 -1.81 -2.04 -18.65
C ILE A 19 -1.41 -2.98 -17.52
N HIS A 20 -1.99 -2.78 -16.34
CA HIS A 20 -1.83 -3.66 -15.18
C HIS A 20 -3.17 -4.25 -14.76
N PHE A 21 -3.30 -5.58 -14.82
CA PHE A 21 -4.44 -6.30 -14.27
C PHE A 21 -4.09 -6.85 -12.88
N ARG A 22 -4.96 -6.66 -11.89
CA ARG A 22 -4.84 -7.26 -10.56
C ARG A 22 -5.91 -8.33 -10.40
N VAL A 23 -5.47 -9.56 -10.13
CA VAL A 23 -6.34 -10.69 -9.82
C VAL A 23 -6.32 -10.90 -8.30
N GLY A 24 -7.49 -11.02 -7.68
CA GLY A 24 -7.60 -11.25 -6.25
C GLY A 24 -8.84 -12.08 -5.93
N ILE A 25 -8.87 -12.63 -4.71
CA ILE A 25 -10.02 -13.37 -4.21
C ILE A 25 -11.04 -12.34 -3.71
N PRO A 26 -12.24 -12.25 -4.29
CA PRO A 26 -13.26 -11.32 -3.81
C PRO A 26 -13.80 -11.79 -2.45
N MET A 27 -13.98 -10.84 -1.54
CA MET A 27 -14.63 -11.02 -0.25
C MET A 27 -16.12 -10.66 -0.35
N PRO A 28 -16.97 -11.10 0.59
CA PRO A 28 -18.41 -10.78 0.57
C PRO A 28 -18.74 -9.28 0.56
N ASP A 29 -17.83 -8.43 1.06
CA ASP A 29 -17.96 -6.98 1.06
C ASP A 29 -17.47 -6.32 -0.26
N GLY A 30 -17.09 -7.11 -1.26
CA GLY A 30 -16.56 -6.64 -2.54
C GLY A 30 -15.08 -6.25 -2.52
N SER A 31 -14.41 -6.32 -1.37
CA SER A 31 -12.97 -6.10 -1.29
C SER A 31 -12.18 -7.30 -1.81
N LEU A 32 -10.91 -7.11 -2.15
CA LEU A 32 -10.01 -8.22 -2.47
C LEU A 32 -9.28 -8.68 -1.21
N PHE A 33 -9.19 -9.99 -1.01
CA PHE A 33 -8.41 -10.56 0.07
C PHE A 33 -6.94 -10.13 -0.02
N SER A 34 -6.40 -9.66 1.10
CA SER A 34 -4.99 -9.29 1.24
C SER A 34 -4.41 -9.99 2.46
N HIS A 35 -3.45 -10.89 2.21
CA HIS A 35 -2.72 -11.57 3.28
C HIS A 35 -1.93 -10.57 4.14
N ASP A 36 -1.31 -9.57 3.49
CA ASP A 36 -0.56 -8.52 4.19
C ASP A 36 -1.45 -7.69 5.11
N LYS A 37 -2.68 -7.37 4.67
CA LYS A 37 -3.67 -6.68 5.51
C LYS A 37 -4.04 -7.51 6.74
N ALA A 38 -4.41 -8.78 6.53
CA ALA A 38 -4.80 -9.66 7.62
C ALA A 38 -3.68 -9.83 8.65
N LEU A 39 -2.44 -10.03 8.19
CA LEU A 39 -1.28 -10.14 9.06
C LEU A 39 -1.00 -8.82 9.81
N PHE A 40 -1.15 -7.69 9.12
CA PHE A 40 -1.01 -6.37 9.74
C PHE A 40 -2.00 -6.13 10.86
N GLU A 41 -3.29 -6.36 10.60
CA GLU A 41 -4.36 -6.12 11.58
C GLU A 41 -4.14 -6.93 12.87
N VAL A 42 -3.62 -8.15 12.76
CA VAL A 42 -3.31 -9.01 13.91
C VAL A 42 -2.08 -8.54 14.69
N LEU A 43 -1.02 -8.11 13.99
CA LEU A 43 0.28 -7.83 14.62
C LEU A 43 0.49 -6.38 15.01
N ALA A 44 -0.22 -5.43 14.41
CA ALA A 44 -0.03 -3.99 14.60
C ALA A 44 0.03 -3.56 16.09
N PRO A 45 -0.85 -4.03 17.00
CA PRO A 45 -0.79 -3.63 18.41
C PRO A 45 0.53 -3.96 19.09
N SER A 46 1.16 -5.10 18.75
CA SER A 46 2.46 -5.53 19.29
C SER A 46 3.63 -4.63 18.87
N PHE A 47 3.42 -3.78 17.86
CA PHE A 47 4.39 -2.84 17.32
C PHE A 47 4.01 -1.37 17.60
N GLY A 48 2.98 -1.12 18.41
CA GLY A 48 2.52 0.23 18.73
C GLY A 48 1.77 0.93 17.60
N LEU A 49 1.17 0.16 16.69
CA LEU A 49 0.31 0.64 15.61
C LEU A 49 -1.12 0.15 15.81
N GLU A 50 -2.08 0.83 15.19
CA GLU A 50 -3.47 0.38 15.15
C GLU A 50 -3.73 -0.53 13.94
N PRO A 51 -4.63 -1.53 14.02
CA PRO A 51 -5.02 -2.35 12.87
C PRO A 51 -5.48 -1.50 11.67
N SER A 52 -6.18 -0.40 11.95
CA SER A 52 -6.63 0.61 10.98
C SER A 52 -5.51 1.40 10.31
N ASP A 53 -4.26 1.27 10.76
CA ASP A 53 -3.12 1.92 10.13
C ASP A 53 -2.72 1.28 8.80
N PHE A 54 -3.21 0.07 8.51
CA PHE A 54 -2.97 -0.54 7.21
C PHE A 54 -3.47 0.37 6.08
N GLY A 55 -2.59 0.71 5.14
CA GLY A 55 -2.93 1.61 4.03
C GLY A 55 -2.97 3.09 4.38
N ARG A 56 -2.80 3.50 5.66
CA ARG A 56 -2.61 4.92 6.01
C ARG A 56 -1.31 5.43 5.40
N THR A 57 -1.30 6.74 5.15
CA THR A 57 -0.13 7.44 4.64
C THR A 57 0.57 8.22 5.75
N PHE A 58 1.89 8.35 5.62
CA PHE A 58 2.71 9.17 6.49
C PHE A 58 3.78 9.88 5.67
N ARG A 59 4.26 11.03 6.18
CA ARG A 59 5.27 11.86 5.50
C ARG A 59 6.60 11.82 6.24
N THR A 60 7.69 11.58 5.52
CA THR A 60 9.06 11.65 6.07
C THR A 60 10.05 12.00 4.97
N GLY A 61 11.09 12.80 5.29
CA GLY A 61 12.09 13.21 4.30
C GLY A 61 11.54 13.94 3.08
N GLY A 62 10.39 14.63 3.21
CA GLY A 62 9.70 15.32 2.10
C GLY A 62 8.85 14.40 1.20
N GLU A 63 8.82 13.10 1.48
CA GLU A 63 8.14 12.09 0.67
C GLU A 63 6.93 11.50 1.40
N MET A 64 5.92 11.07 0.64
CA MET A 64 4.75 10.36 1.18
C MET A 64 4.86 8.86 0.96
N PHE A 65 4.54 8.11 2.01
CA PHE A 65 4.56 6.65 2.00
C PHE A 65 3.22 6.10 2.47
N ARG A 66 2.81 4.95 1.92
CA ARG A 66 1.66 4.17 2.36
C ARG A 66 2.15 2.91 3.06
N ILE A 67 1.57 2.57 4.21
CA ILE A 67 1.86 1.32 4.91
C ILE A 67 1.26 0.14 4.12
N THR A 68 2.08 -0.87 3.81
CA THR A 68 1.65 -1.99 2.95
C THR A 68 1.77 -3.36 3.59
N ALA A 69 2.59 -3.55 4.63
CA ALA A 69 2.68 -4.81 5.36
C ALA A 69 3.41 -4.66 6.70
N ILE A 70 3.34 -5.70 7.52
CA ILE A 70 4.19 -5.90 8.70
C ILE A 70 4.89 -7.25 8.60
N ASN A 71 6.13 -7.35 9.07
CA ASN A 71 6.88 -8.59 9.09
C ASN A 71 7.65 -8.75 10.42
N PRO A 72 7.20 -9.65 11.31
CA PRO A 72 7.82 -9.84 12.62
C PRO A 72 9.23 -10.44 12.55
N ASN A 73 9.60 -11.08 11.43
CA ASN A 73 10.95 -11.62 11.24
C ASN A 73 12.00 -10.54 10.92
N ARG A 74 11.61 -9.26 10.90
CA ARG A 74 12.50 -8.11 10.67
C ARG A 74 12.49 -7.17 11.88
N PRO A 75 13.13 -7.54 13.00
CA PRO A 75 12.97 -6.84 14.27
C PRO A 75 13.36 -5.35 14.21
N LYS A 76 14.37 -4.99 13.41
CA LYS A 76 14.78 -3.58 13.24
C LYS A 76 13.85 -2.78 12.34
N TYR A 77 13.28 -3.39 11.29
CA TYR A 77 12.46 -2.71 10.29
C TYR A 77 11.24 -3.57 9.90
N PRO A 78 10.27 -3.72 10.82
CA PRO A 78 9.15 -4.62 10.62
C PRO A 78 8.14 -4.09 9.60
N ILE A 79 8.01 -2.77 9.44
CA ILE A 79 6.99 -2.16 8.60
C ILE A 79 7.47 -2.05 7.15
N SER A 80 6.69 -2.60 6.21
CA SER A 80 6.85 -2.29 4.78
C SER A 80 5.99 -1.08 4.42
N ALA A 81 6.56 -0.16 3.65
CA ALA A 81 5.84 0.98 3.11
C ALA A 81 6.18 1.18 1.63
N GLU A 82 5.26 1.77 0.88
CA GLU A 82 5.42 2.08 -0.54
C GLU A 82 5.42 3.60 -0.72
N ARG A 83 6.42 4.14 -1.40
CA ARG A 83 6.45 5.57 -1.73
C ARG A 83 5.41 5.88 -2.80
N LEU A 84 4.58 6.89 -2.57
CA LEU A 84 3.48 7.23 -3.48
C LEU A 84 3.95 7.81 -4.82
N ALA A 85 5.14 8.42 -4.87
CA ALA A 85 5.67 9.06 -6.07
C ALA A 85 6.01 8.07 -7.19
N ASP A 86 6.51 6.89 -6.85
CA ASP A 86 7.06 5.91 -7.81
C ASP A 86 6.75 4.45 -7.49
N GLY A 87 5.97 4.18 -6.44
CA GLY A 87 5.63 2.82 -6.02
C GLY A 87 6.80 2.04 -5.41
N ARG A 88 7.94 2.70 -5.13
CA ARG A 88 9.12 2.01 -4.61
C ARG A 88 8.90 1.56 -3.16
N GLY A 89 9.23 0.31 -2.87
CA GLY A 89 9.13 -0.28 -1.53
C GLY A 89 10.28 0.11 -0.60
N PHE A 90 9.93 0.41 0.65
CA PHE A 90 10.84 0.78 1.74
C PHE A 90 10.50 0.00 3.02
N LYS A 91 11.47 -0.06 3.94
CA LYS A 91 11.31 -0.68 5.24
C LYS A 91 11.54 0.37 6.32
N SER A 92 10.67 0.41 7.31
CA SER A 92 10.68 1.41 8.38
C SER A 92 10.63 0.76 9.76
N THR A 93 11.13 1.48 10.77
CA THR A 93 10.90 1.12 12.18
C THR A 93 9.42 1.35 12.51
N ALA A 94 8.85 0.55 13.41
CA ALA A 94 7.47 0.77 13.84
C ALA A 94 7.32 2.09 14.60
N GLU A 95 8.29 2.42 15.45
CA GLU A 95 8.35 3.65 16.24
C GLU A 95 8.28 4.91 15.37
N ASN A 96 9.07 4.99 14.29
CA ASN A 96 9.05 6.15 13.39
C ASN A 96 7.69 6.29 12.71
N VAL A 97 7.12 5.18 12.23
CA VAL A 97 5.81 5.20 11.57
C VAL A 97 4.74 5.68 12.54
N ALA A 98 4.70 5.15 13.76
CA ALA A 98 3.76 5.59 14.79
C ALA A 98 3.93 7.09 15.10
N ALA A 99 5.17 7.59 15.20
CA ALA A 99 5.43 9.01 15.40
C ALA A 99 4.91 9.88 14.24
N TYR A 100 5.12 9.45 12.99
CA TYR A 100 4.66 10.21 11.81
C TYR A 100 3.15 10.20 11.66
N LEU A 101 2.46 9.11 12.01
CA LEU A 101 0.99 9.03 11.96
C LEU A 101 0.31 9.97 12.95
N ASN A 102 1.01 10.34 14.02
CA ASN A 102 0.53 11.27 15.05
C ASN A 102 0.93 12.73 14.80
N THR A 103 1.71 13.00 13.75
CA THR A 103 2.12 14.36 13.40
C THR A 103 1.02 15.01 12.56
N PRO A 104 0.44 16.15 12.97
CA PRO A 104 -0.58 16.82 12.18
C PRO A 104 0.01 17.34 10.86
N SER A 105 -0.76 17.18 9.77
CA SER A 105 -0.46 17.77 8.46
C SER A 105 -0.45 19.30 8.61
N LEU A 106 0.73 19.92 8.54
CA LEU A 106 0.88 21.39 8.39
C LEU A 106 0.31 21.86 7.05
#